data_AF-A0AAV0X0W0-F1
#
_entry.id   AF-A0AAV0X0W0-F1
#
_cell.length_a   1.000
_cell.length_b   1.000
_cell.length_c   1.000
_cell.angle_alpha   90.00
_cell.angle_beta   90.00
_cell.angle_gamma   90.00
#
_symmetry.space_group_name_H-M   'P 1'
#
loop_
_entity.id
_entity.type
_entity.pdbx_description
1 polymer ?
#
loop_
_entity_poly.entity_id
_entity_poly.type
_entity_poly.pdbx_seq_one_letter_code
_entity_poly.pdbx_strand_id
1 'polypeptide(L)'
;MAKYIVQIIIIGSQIVGKALTKALKQEYAASQEAARRAGRGRAGAAHAAANAKAGITLEEAKQILNVQDMTQDEIQKRYEYLFKINDKSLGGSFYLQSKIYRAKERLETEISNKSEKA
;
A
#
# COMPACT_ATOMS: atom_id res chain seq x y z
N MET A 1 11.55 -29.79 -48.81
CA MET A 1 10.74 -28.60 -48.44
C MET A 1 9.96 -28.79 -47.13
N ALA A 2 9.09 -29.80 -47.00
CA ALA A 2 8.28 -30.01 -45.78
C ALA A 2 9.07 -30.14 -44.46
N LYS A 3 10.25 -30.80 -44.49
CA LYS A 3 11.12 -30.97 -43.31
C LYS A 3 11.55 -29.63 -42.68
N TYR A 4 11.81 -28.60 -43.49
CA TYR A 4 12.25 -27.30 -43.01
C TYR A 4 11.10 -26.50 -42.38
N ILE A 5 9.88 -26.60 -42.93
CA ILE A 5 8.68 -25.97 -42.37
C ILE A 5 8.37 -26.56 -40.98
N VAL A 6 8.43 -27.89 -40.84
CA VAL A 6 8.22 -28.56 -39.55
C VAL A 6 9.26 -28.12 -38.52
N GLN A 7 10.54 -28.00 -38.90
CA GLN A 7 11.59 -27.51 -38.00
C GLN A 7 11.35 -26.07 -37.54
N ILE A 8 10.93 -25.18 -38.44
CA ILE A 8 10.62 -23.78 -38.10
C ILE A 8 9.46 -23.71 -37.09
N ILE A 9 8.42 -24.52 -37.27
CA ILE A 9 7.27 -24.57 -36.36
C ILE A 9 7.67 -25.07 -34.96
N ILE A 10 8.49 -26.12 -34.90
CA ILE A 10 8.97 -26.67 -33.61
C ILE A 10 9.83 -25.65 -32.86
N ILE A 11 10.76 -24.98 -33.56
CA ILE A 11 11.63 -23.98 -32.93
C ILE A 11 10.81 -22.75 -32.49
N GLY A 12 9.90 -22.28 -33.34
CA GLY A 12 9.02 -21.15 -33.03
C GLY A 12 8.13 -21.41 -31.82
N SER A 13 7.50 -22.58 -31.75
CA SER A 13 6.63 -22.97 -30.62
C SER A 13 7.38 -23.08 -29.29
N GLN A 14 8.62 -23.59 -29.30
CA GLN A 14 9.45 -23.67 -28.08
C GLN A 14 9.81 -22.29 -27.53
N ILE A 15 10.11 -21.32 -28.42
CA ILE A 15 10.45 -19.95 -28.03
C ILE A 15 9.22 -19.26 -27.41
N VAL A 16 8.06 -19.36 -28.07
CA VAL A 16 6.80 -18.76 -27.56
C VAL A 16 6.38 -19.40 -26.23
N GLY A 17 6.44 -20.73 -26.12
CA GLY A 17 6.10 -21.44 -24.88
C GLY A 17 7.01 -21.07 -23.70
N LYS A 18 8.33 -20.95 -23.94
CA LYS A 18 9.30 -20.49 -22.92
C LYS A 18 9.08 -19.04 -22.51
N ALA A 19 8.73 -18.16 -23.45
CA ALA A 19 8.44 -16.76 -23.15
C ALA A 19 7.17 -16.62 -22.31
N LEU A 20 6.10 -17.33 -22.67
CA LEU A 20 4.83 -17.31 -21.93
C LEU A 20 4.99 -17.85 -20.50
N THR A 21 5.64 -19.00 -20.34
CA THR A 21 5.91 -19.58 -19.00
C THR A 21 6.79 -18.68 -18.15
N LYS A 22 7.79 -18.00 -18.74
CA LYS A 22 8.62 -17.01 -18.04
C LYS A 22 7.80 -15.80 -17.58
N ALA A 23 6.92 -15.27 -18.43
CA ALA A 23 6.03 -14.16 -18.09
C ALA A 23 5.06 -14.53 -16.96
N LEU A 24 4.41 -15.70 -17.04
CA LEU A 24 3.52 -16.20 -16.00
C LEU A 24 4.26 -16.40 -14.66
N LYS A 25 5.47 -16.96 -14.68
CA LYS A 25 6.28 -17.13 -13.48
C LYS A 25 6.67 -15.80 -12.85
N GLN A 26 6.99 -14.79 -13.68
CA GLN A 26 7.34 -13.45 -13.21
C GLN A 26 6.14 -12.74 -12.59
N GLU A 27 4.98 -12.79 -13.24
CA GLU A 27 3.75 -12.19 -12.71
C GLU A 27 3.31 -12.86 -11.42
N TYR A 28 3.39 -14.19 -11.36
CA TYR A 28 3.07 -14.95 -10.15
C TYR A 28 4.03 -14.60 -9.00
N ALA A 29 5.33 -14.51 -9.27
CA ALA A 29 6.32 -14.09 -8.27
C ALA A 29 6.08 -12.65 -7.78
N ALA A 30 5.85 -11.71 -8.71
CA ALA A 30 5.57 -10.32 -8.38
C ALA A 30 4.26 -10.16 -7.58
N SER A 31 3.21 -10.90 -7.96
CA SER A 31 1.94 -10.94 -7.24
C SER A 31 2.11 -11.54 -5.84
N GLN A 32 2.91 -12.60 -5.71
CA GLN A 32 3.17 -13.21 -4.42
C GLN A 32 4.01 -12.30 -3.51
N GLU A 33 4.97 -11.56 -4.05
CA GLU A 33 5.75 -10.55 -3.30
C GLU A 33 4.89 -9.36 -2.88
N ALA A 34 3.99 -8.88 -3.73
CA ALA A 34 3.01 -7.85 -3.38
C ALA A 34 2.07 -8.33 -2.26
N ALA A 35 1.56 -9.56 -2.36
CA ALA A 35 0.72 -10.17 -1.34
C ALA A 35 1.46 -10.41 -0.01
N ARG A 36 2.77 -10.73 -0.05
CA ARG A 36 3.60 -10.84 1.15
C ARG A 36 3.76 -9.49 1.85
N ARG A 37 3.99 -8.41 1.08
CA ARG A 37 4.10 -7.04 1.62
C ARG A 37 2.78 -6.50 2.16
N ALA A 38 1.66 -6.85 1.54
CA ALA A 38 0.34 -6.41 1.98
C ALA A 38 -0.24 -7.20 3.17
N GLY A 39 0.41 -8.29 3.59
CA GLY A 39 -0.13 -9.26 4.55
C GLY A 39 -1.03 -10.29 3.85
N ARG A 40 -0.81 -11.58 4.11
CA ARG A 40 -1.58 -12.65 3.45
C ARG A 40 -3.02 -12.71 3.98
N GLY A 41 -4.01 -12.89 3.10
CA GLY A 41 -5.40 -13.18 3.47
C GLY A 41 -6.27 -11.95 3.78
N ARG A 42 -7.39 -12.17 4.49
CA ARG A 42 -8.39 -11.12 4.80
C ARG A 42 -7.80 -9.90 5.52
N ALA A 43 -6.79 -10.11 6.36
CA ALA A 43 -6.11 -9.02 7.07
C ALA A 43 -5.39 -8.06 6.12
N GLY A 44 -4.69 -8.57 5.09
CA GLY A 44 -4.03 -7.71 4.12
C GLY A 44 -4.98 -6.99 3.16
N ALA A 45 -6.09 -7.65 2.79
CA ALA A 45 -7.16 -6.99 2.06
C ALA A 45 -7.78 -5.84 2.87
N ALA A 46 -7.97 -6.03 4.18
CA ALA A 46 -8.45 -4.98 5.07
C ALA A 46 -7.44 -3.82 5.21
N HIS A 47 -6.14 -4.10 5.32
CA HIS A 47 -5.10 -3.06 5.33
C HIS A 47 -5.02 -2.28 4.01
N ALA A 48 -5.09 -2.97 2.87
CA ALA A 48 -5.13 -2.32 1.56
C ALA A 48 -6.37 -1.44 1.39
N ALA A 49 -7.54 -1.91 1.84
CA ALA A 49 -8.77 -1.14 1.83
C ALA A 49 -8.69 0.09 2.76
N ALA A 50 -8.11 -0.04 3.96
CA ALA A 50 -7.91 1.08 4.88
C ALA A 50 -6.98 2.14 4.29
N ASN A 51 -5.88 1.72 3.64
CA ASN A 51 -4.98 2.65 2.95
C ASN A 51 -5.68 3.34 1.77
N ALA A 52 -6.48 2.60 0.98
CA ALA A 52 -7.25 3.18 -0.12
C ALA A 52 -8.31 4.18 0.35
N LYS A 53 -8.98 3.90 1.48
CA LYS A 53 -9.96 4.83 2.09
C LYS A 53 -9.31 6.10 2.62
N ALA A 54 -8.19 5.98 3.33
CA ALA A 54 -7.48 7.15 3.86
C ALA A 54 -6.68 7.92 2.79
N GLY A 55 -6.40 7.28 1.65
CA GLY A 55 -5.58 7.82 0.57
C GLY A 55 -4.08 7.90 0.91
N ILE A 56 -3.65 7.27 2.00
CA ILE A 56 -2.28 7.24 2.52
C ILE A 56 -1.99 5.91 3.22
N THR A 57 -0.72 5.55 3.33
CA THR A 57 -0.29 4.33 4.03
C THR A 57 -0.18 4.54 5.54
N LEU A 58 -0.13 3.44 6.32
CA LEU A 58 0.14 3.51 7.77
C LEU A 58 1.51 4.15 8.05
N GLU A 59 2.53 3.81 7.26
CA GLU A 59 3.88 4.34 7.40
C GLU A 59 3.92 5.84 7.09
N GLU A 60 3.27 6.27 6.01
CA GLU A 60 3.11 7.68 5.67
C GLU A 60 2.38 8.44 6.78
N ALA A 61 1.32 7.86 7.36
CA ALA A 61 0.58 8.49 8.47
C ALA A 61 1.48 8.70 9.71
N LYS A 62 2.31 7.71 10.05
CA LYS A 62 3.30 7.83 11.14
C LYS A 62 4.32 8.94 10.87
N GLN A 63 4.80 9.03 9.62
CA GLN A 63 5.75 10.06 9.21
C GLN A 63 5.12 11.46 9.28
N ILE A 64 3.88 11.62 8.79
CA ILE A 64 3.17 12.91 8.81
C ILE A 64 2.97 13.41 10.25
N LEU A 65 2.55 12.55 11.19
CA LEU A 65 2.37 12.94 12.59
C LEU A 65 3.66 12.86 13.42
N ASN A 66 4.76 12.37 12.84
CA ASN A 66 6.03 12.14 13.51
C ASN A 66 5.87 11.36 14.82
N VAL A 67 5.25 10.18 14.73
CA VAL A 67 5.01 9.27 15.86
C VAL A 67 5.66 7.91 15.59
N GLN A 68 6.31 7.34 16.60
CA GLN A 68 6.87 5.99 16.54
C GLN A 68 5.89 4.97 17.12
N ASP A 69 5.35 5.30 18.31
CA ASP A 69 4.37 4.51 19.04
C ASP A 69 2.94 4.91 18.66
N MET A 70 2.04 3.91 18.61
CA MET A 70 0.62 4.11 18.25
C MET A 70 -0.22 4.32 19.51
N THR A 71 0.18 5.25 20.37
CA THR A 71 -0.62 5.62 21.55
C THR A 71 -1.61 6.72 21.18
N GLN A 72 -2.84 6.62 21.68
CA GLN A 72 -3.92 7.57 21.40
C GLN A 72 -3.51 9.01 21.77
N ASP A 73 -2.88 9.17 22.93
CA ASP A 73 -2.48 10.48 23.48
C ASP A 73 -1.40 11.16 22.63
N GLU A 74 -0.38 10.41 22.19
CA GLU A 74 0.70 10.97 21.37
C GLU A 74 0.18 11.42 20.00
N ILE A 75 -0.66 10.59 19.37
CA ILE A 75 -1.30 10.89 18.09
C ILE A 75 -2.15 12.16 18.21
N GLN A 76 -2.99 12.24 19.24
CA GLN A 76 -3.86 13.39 19.44
C GLN A 76 -3.06 14.68 19.67
N LYS A 77 -2.02 14.63 20.52
CA LYS A 77 -1.15 15.78 20.79
C LYS A 77 -0.42 16.26 19.54
N ARG A 78 0.14 15.36 18.73
CA ARG A 78 0.83 15.69 17.48
C ARG A 78 -0.13 16.24 16.44
N TYR A 79 -1.31 15.63 16.32
CA TYR A 79 -2.37 16.10 15.44
C TYR A 79 -2.77 17.53 15.77
N GLU A 80 -3.12 17.83 17.02
CA GLU A 80 -3.55 19.18 17.43
C GLU A 80 -2.50 20.25 17.12
N TYR A 81 -1.24 19.95 17.45
CA TYR A 81 -0.14 20.85 17.17
C TYR A 81 0.01 21.12 15.65
N LEU A 82 0.16 20.06 14.85
CA LEU A 82 0.39 20.17 13.41
C LEU A 82 -0.81 20.78 12.69
N PHE A 83 -2.03 20.40 13.09
CA PHE A 83 -3.25 20.90 12.48
C PHE A 83 -3.44 22.40 12.75
N LYS A 84 -3.14 22.85 13.98
CA LYS A 84 -3.25 24.27 14.37
C LYS A 84 -2.22 25.14 13.66
N ILE A 85 -0.96 24.74 13.60
CA ILE A 85 0.08 25.57 12.95
C ILE A 85 -0.07 25.64 11.42
N ASN A 86 -0.79 24.69 10.82
CA ASN A 86 -1.07 24.68 9.38
C ASN A 86 -2.43 25.28 9.04
N ASP A 87 -3.08 25.97 9.98
CA ASP A 87 -4.40 26.55 9.75
C ASP A 87 -4.41 27.58 8.61
N LYS A 88 -5.38 27.41 7.70
CA LYS A 88 -5.52 28.27 6.51
C LYS A 88 -5.74 29.73 6.89
N SER A 89 -6.41 30.01 8.02
CA SER A 89 -6.61 31.37 8.52
C SER A 89 -5.31 32.03 9.00
N LEU A 90 -4.30 31.23 9.35
CA LEU A 90 -2.99 31.66 9.80
C LEU A 90 -1.93 31.66 8.68
N GLY A 91 -2.37 31.55 7.41
CA GLY A 91 -1.47 31.45 6.25
C GLY A 91 -0.94 30.04 5.98
N GLY A 92 -1.48 29.03 6.68
CA GLY A 92 -1.16 27.63 6.43
C GLY A 92 -1.81 27.05 5.18
N SER A 93 -1.48 25.80 4.87
CA SER A 93 -1.95 25.10 3.67
C SER A 93 -3.11 24.16 4.00
N PHE A 94 -4.24 24.37 3.32
CA PHE A 94 -5.39 23.45 3.38
C PHE A 94 -5.01 22.01 2.97
N TYR A 95 -4.08 21.88 2.02
CA TYR A 95 -3.57 20.57 1.61
C TYR A 95 -2.82 19.87 2.75
N LEU A 96 -1.97 20.61 3.46
CA LEU A 96 -1.24 20.06 4.60
C LEU A 96 -2.19 19.71 5.75
N GLN A 97 -3.15 20.57 6.09
CA GLN A 97 -4.19 20.24 7.08
C GLN A 97 -4.99 18.98 6.68
N SER A 98 -5.35 18.86 5.40
CA SER A 98 -6.05 17.68 4.89
C SER A 98 -5.20 16.42 5.06
N LYS A 99 -3.90 16.49 4.78
CA LYS A 99 -2.97 15.36 4.97
C LYS A 99 -2.78 14.99 6.45
N ILE A 100 -2.66 15.98 7.32
CA ILE A 100 -2.57 15.78 8.78
C ILE A 100 -3.85 15.12 9.31
N TYR A 101 -5.01 15.55 8.84
CA TYR A 101 -6.30 14.94 9.21
C TYR A 101 -6.39 13.48 8.76
N ARG A 102 -6.06 13.19 7.50
CA ARG A 102 -6.07 11.80 6.98
C ARG A 102 -5.08 10.90 7.72
N ALA A 103 -3.92 11.44 8.11
CA ALA A 103 -2.93 10.72 8.92
C ALA A 103 -3.50 10.29 10.28
N LYS A 104 -4.22 11.19 10.96
CA LYS A 104 -4.92 10.87 12.20
C LYS A 104 -5.95 9.75 11.99
N GLU A 105 -6.87 9.90 11.03
CA GLU A 105 -7.92 8.89 10.76
C GLU A 105 -7.32 7.49 10.48
N ARG A 106 -6.22 7.44 9.71
CA ARG A 106 -5.55 6.18 9.38
C ARG A 106 -4.97 5.49 10.61
N LEU A 107 -4.38 6.25 11.53
CA LEU A 107 -3.79 5.72 12.76
C LEU A 107 -4.86 5.29 13.77
N GLU A 108 -5.92 6.07 13.93
CA GLU A 108 -7.07 5.70 14.79
C GLU A 108 -7.76 4.42 14.30
N THR A 109 -7.93 4.29 12.98
CA THR A 109 -8.45 3.05 12.38
C THR A 109 -7.58 1.84 12.72
N GLU A 110 -6.25 2.00 12.73
CA GLU A 110 -5.31 0.93 13.09
C GLU A 110 -5.42 0.54 14.56
N ILE A 111 -5.58 1.52 15.46
CA ILE A 111 -5.76 1.30 16.89
C ILE A 111 -7.07 0.57 17.17
N SER A 112 -8.19 1.01 16.56
CA SER A 112 -9.49 0.34 16.69
C SER A 112 -9.41 -1.12 16.21
N ASN A 113 -8.82 -1.35 15.03
CA ASN A 113 -8.65 -2.69 14.47
C ASN A 113 -7.78 -3.61 15.36
N LYS A 114 -6.84 -3.05 16.13
CA LYS A 114 -6.03 -3.81 17.09
C LYS A 114 -6.80 -4.11 18.38
N SER A 115 -7.56 -3.14 18.88
CA SER A 115 -8.42 -3.32 20.06
C SER A 115 -9.52 -4.36 19.83
N GLU A 116 -10.09 -4.44 18.62
CA GLU A 116 -11.12 -5.43 18.28
C GLU A 116 -10.57 -6.85 18.13
N LYS A 117 -9.25 -7.00 17.95
CA LYS A 117 -8.56 -8.29 17.77
C LYS A 117 -7.86 -8.79 19.03
N ALA A 118 -7.80 -7.98 20.08
CA ALA A 118 -7.25 -8.32 21.39
C ALA A 118 -8.34 -8.91 22.29
#